data_AF-K6Y5D8-F1
#
_entry.id   AF-K6Y5D8-F1
#
_cell.length_a   1.000
_cell.length_b   1.000
_cell.length_c   1.000
_cell.angle_alpha   90.00
_cell.angle_beta   90.00
_cell.angle_gamma   90.00
#
_symmetry.space_group_name_H-M   'P 1'
#
loop_
_entity.id
_entity.type
_entity.pdbx_description
1 polymer ?
#
loop_
_entity_poly.entity_id
_entity_poly.type
_entity_poly.pdbx_seq_one_letter_code
_entity_poly.pdbx_strand_id
1 'polypeptide(L)'
;MRTFKLGLIINPFAGIGGALALKGSDGKEIREKALAMGAEKRANAKTRLALEEIASLHENIEIYTASGEMGEDLSRSMGFNTQVVYQTDPDQTEAIDSQNTAAKLLDAQVDLILFAGGDGTARNIYDIVADQVAVLGVPAGCKIHSGVYAITPKSAGRVVKMLIQGEIVSLSEAEVKDIDEDKFRQGKVNAKYYGEMRVPTELRYIQAVKMGGKESENLVLIDIAAQIIEMMQELPETVFVMGSGSTVATIMQELGLDNTLLGVDLVVNQQLVHQDATENDILNYVEQTPSKLVITLIGGQGHLFGRGNQQLSPAVLRAVGRQNICVVATKSKIQSLQGRPLISDSGDMHLDAELAGLIPVITGYRDQVLYPIAES
;
A
#
# COMPACT_ATOMS: atom_id res chain seq x y z
N MET A 1 4.31 -11.55 16.78
CA MET A 1 4.11 -10.97 15.43
C MET A 1 2.83 -10.16 15.52
N ARG A 2 2.84 -8.89 15.09
CA ARG A 2 1.63 -8.07 15.08
C ARG A 2 0.56 -8.75 14.20
N THR A 3 -0.69 -8.76 14.66
CA THR A 3 -1.83 -9.23 13.87
C THR A 3 -2.00 -8.34 12.65
N PHE A 4 -2.02 -8.95 11.46
CA PHE A 4 -2.23 -8.25 10.20
C PHE A 4 -3.68 -7.77 10.09
N LYS A 5 -3.89 -6.47 9.94
CA LYS A 5 -5.23 -5.89 9.81
C LYS A 5 -5.64 -5.86 8.35
N LEU A 6 -6.48 -6.80 7.93
CA LEU A 6 -6.97 -6.87 6.56
C LEU A 6 -8.33 -6.18 6.45
N GLY A 7 -8.39 -5.07 5.72
CA GLY A 7 -9.66 -4.47 5.31
C GLY A 7 -10.30 -5.27 4.18
N LEU A 8 -11.57 -5.66 4.31
CA LEU A 8 -12.31 -6.42 3.31
C LEU A 8 -13.58 -5.68 2.88
N ILE A 9 -13.74 -5.50 1.56
CA ILE A 9 -14.97 -4.94 0.98
C ILE A 9 -15.45 -5.86 -0.15
N ILE A 10 -16.63 -6.44 -0.02
CA ILE A 10 -17.27 -7.22 -1.08
C ILE A 10 -18.47 -6.43 -1.60
N ASN A 11 -18.49 -6.13 -2.89
CA ASN A 11 -19.73 -5.69 -3.55
C ASN A 11 -20.53 -6.94 -3.93
N PRO A 12 -21.64 -7.27 -3.23
CA PRO A 12 -22.31 -8.55 -3.41
C PRO A 12 -22.96 -8.70 -4.80
N PHE A 13 -23.30 -7.57 -5.44
CA PHE A 13 -23.95 -7.53 -6.75
C PHE A 13 -22.97 -7.48 -7.92
N ALA A 14 -21.66 -7.43 -7.65
CA ALA A 14 -20.65 -7.35 -8.70
C ALA A 14 -20.72 -8.55 -9.67
N GLY A 15 -20.85 -8.25 -10.96
CA GLY A 15 -20.81 -9.24 -12.03
C GLY A 15 -22.13 -9.99 -12.28
N ILE A 16 -23.21 -9.65 -11.58
CA ILE A 16 -24.50 -10.36 -11.69
C ILE A 16 -25.10 -10.30 -13.11
N GLY A 17 -24.92 -9.18 -13.82
CA GLY A 17 -25.47 -9.01 -15.17
C GLY A 17 -24.64 -9.58 -16.32
N GLY A 18 -23.45 -10.13 -16.05
CA GLY A 18 -22.57 -10.63 -17.11
C GLY A 18 -23.08 -11.90 -17.79
N ALA A 19 -23.47 -12.89 -17.00
CA ALA A 19 -23.99 -14.18 -17.51
C ALA A 19 -25.31 -14.01 -18.28
N LEU A 20 -26.05 -12.93 -18.02
CA LEU A 20 -27.33 -12.61 -18.66
C LEU A 20 -27.21 -11.59 -19.80
N ALA A 21 -26.00 -11.28 -20.25
CA ALA A 21 -25.72 -10.28 -21.29
C ALA A 21 -26.31 -8.89 -21.01
N LEU A 22 -26.53 -8.53 -19.73
CA LEU A 22 -27.03 -7.22 -19.31
C LEU A 22 -25.93 -6.13 -19.32
N LYS A 23 -24.68 -6.53 -19.63
CA LYS A 23 -23.51 -5.66 -19.85
C LYS A 23 -23.17 -4.73 -18.68
N GLY A 24 -23.48 -5.12 -17.45
CA GLY A 24 -23.22 -4.34 -16.24
C GLY A 24 -24.11 -4.82 -15.09
N SER A 25 -23.93 -4.23 -13.91
CA SER A 25 -24.78 -4.44 -12.73
C SER A 25 -25.24 -3.14 -12.09
N ASP A 26 -24.97 -2.00 -12.71
CA ASP A 26 -25.24 -0.70 -12.12
C ASP A 26 -26.71 -0.31 -12.30
N GLY A 27 -27.32 0.15 -11.21
CA GLY A 27 -28.72 0.52 -11.14
C GLY A 27 -29.63 -0.58 -10.60
N LYS A 28 -30.55 -0.18 -9.72
CA LYS A 28 -31.48 -1.05 -9.00
C LYS A 28 -32.29 -1.93 -9.96
N GLU A 29 -32.83 -1.36 -11.03
CA GLU A 29 -33.65 -2.07 -12.03
C GLU A 29 -32.89 -3.22 -12.72
N ILE A 30 -31.59 -3.07 -12.99
CA ILE A 30 -30.78 -4.12 -13.63
C ILE A 30 -30.54 -5.26 -12.66
N ARG A 31 -30.25 -4.95 -11.40
CA ARG A 31 -30.04 -5.97 -10.36
C ARG A 31 -31.31 -6.76 -10.11
N GLU A 32 -32.44 -6.08 -9.96
CA GLU A 32 -33.75 -6.73 -9.81
C GLU A 32 -34.08 -7.62 -11.02
N LYS A 33 -33.85 -7.12 -12.24
CA LYS A 33 -34.04 -7.90 -13.47
C LYS A 33 -33.11 -9.11 -13.53
N ALA A 34 -31.84 -8.96 -13.16
CA ALA A 34 -30.87 -10.04 -13.17
C ALA A 34 -31.26 -11.14 -12.17
N LEU A 35 -31.65 -10.76 -10.95
CA LEU A 35 -32.12 -11.68 -9.93
C LEU A 35 -33.41 -12.40 -10.34
N ALA A 36 -34.37 -11.68 -10.92
CA ALA A 36 -35.60 -12.27 -11.46
C ALA A 36 -35.34 -13.26 -12.60
N MET A 37 -34.24 -13.06 -13.34
CA MET A 37 -33.76 -13.98 -14.37
C MET A 37 -32.89 -15.13 -13.81
N GLY A 38 -32.76 -15.25 -12.49
CA GLY A 38 -32.01 -16.33 -11.82
C GLY A 38 -30.50 -16.11 -11.73
N ALA A 39 -30.02 -14.87 -11.83
CA ALA A 39 -28.59 -14.59 -11.69
C ALA A 39 -28.08 -14.87 -10.27
N GLU A 40 -26.94 -15.54 -10.19
CA GLU A 40 -26.26 -15.82 -8.92
C GLU A 40 -25.27 -14.70 -8.54
N LYS A 41 -25.25 -14.33 -7.26
CA LYS A 41 -24.24 -13.44 -6.69
C LYS A 41 -22.91 -14.19 -6.52
N ARG A 42 -21.96 -13.95 -7.42
CA ARG A 42 -20.68 -14.69 -7.46
C ARG A 42 -19.53 -14.02 -6.72
N ALA A 43 -19.71 -12.78 -6.25
CA ALA A 43 -18.64 -12.00 -5.61
C ALA A 43 -18.10 -12.72 -4.36
N ASN A 44 -18.98 -13.11 -3.44
CA ASN A 44 -18.61 -13.86 -2.23
C ASN A 44 -17.88 -15.18 -2.53
N ALA A 45 -18.34 -15.94 -3.54
CA ALA A 45 -17.69 -17.18 -3.95
C ALA A 45 -16.29 -16.95 -4.51
N LYS A 46 -16.07 -15.86 -5.25
CA LYS A 46 -14.74 -15.48 -5.74
C LYS A 46 -13.84 -15.00 -4.61
N THR A 47 -14.34 -14.18 -3.69
CA THR A 47 -13.59 -13.74 -2.50
C THR A 47 -13.18 -14.91 -1.63
N ARG A 48 -14.04 -15.93 -1.47
CA ARG A 48 -13.69 -17.17 -0.76
C ARG A 48 -12.41 -17.80 -1.30
N LEU A 49 -12.24 -17.88 -2.62
CA LEU A 49 -11.03 -18.42 -3.24
C LEU A 49 -9.76 -17.62 -2.89
N ALA A 50 -9.89 -16.32 -2.66
CA ALA A 50 -8.77 -15.49 -2.20
C ALA A 50 -8.48 -15.75 -0.71
N LEU A 51 -9.51 -15.76 0.13
CA LEU A 51 -9.37 -15.99 1.57
C LEU A 51 -8.89 -17.41 1.91
N GLU A 52 -9.18 -18.40 1.06
CA GLU A 52 -8.67 -19.77 1.21
C GLU A 52 -7.14 -19.83 1.23
N GLU A 53 -6.45 -18.97 0.46
CA GLU A 53 -4.98 -18.91 0.42
C GLU A 53 -4.36 -18.48 1.75
N ILE A 54 -5.11 -17.72 2.56
CA ILE A 54 -4.71 -17.17 3.86
C ILE A 54 -5.41 -17.84 5.05
N ALA A 55 -6.31 -18.79 4.83
CA ALA A 55 -7.08 -19.46 5.90
C ALA A 55 -6.17 -20.14 6.94
N SER A 56 -5.05 -20.71 6.50
CA SER A 56 -4.04 -21.31 7.40
C SER A 56 -3.36 -20.30 8.35
N LEU A 57 -3.52 -19.00 8.10
CA LEU A 57 -2.91 -17.90 8.85
C LEU A 57 -3.94 -17.12 9.68
N HIS A 58 -5.18 -17.63 9.84
CA HIS A 58 -6.29 -16.90 10.47
C HIS A 58 -6.00 -16.36 11.88
N GLU A 59 -5.12 -17.00 12.67
CA GLU A 59 -4.71 -16.49 13.99
C GLU A 59 -3.88 -15.20 13.92
N ASN A 60 -3.19 -14.96 12.79
CA ASN A 60 -2.34 -13.79 12.57
C ASN A 60 -3.06 -12.68 11.78
N ILE A 61 -4.38 -12.82 11.55
CA ILE A 61 -5.16 -11.91 10.72
C ILE A 61 -6.42 -11.48 11.46
N GLU A 62 -6.69 -10.19 11.44
CA GLU A 62 -7.97 -9.63 11.85
C GLU A 62 -8.60 -8.93 10.65
N ILE A 63 -9.79 -9.39 10.26
CA ILE A 63 -10.53 -8.84 9.12
C ILE A 63 -11.44 -7.71 9.61
N TYR A 64 -11.30 -6.54 9.03
CA TYR A 64 -12.20 -5.40 9.24
C TYR A 64 -13.11 -5.26 8.02
N THR A 65 -14.43 -5.23 8.21
CA THR A 65 -15.39 -5.25 7.08
C THR A 65 -16.75 -4.67 7.45
N ALA A 66 -17.68 -4.65 6.49
CA ALA A 66 -19.07 -4.29 6.71
C ALA A 66 -19.95 -5.52 6.96
N SER A 67 -21.13 -5.29 7.54
CA SER A 67 -22.08 -6.34 7.93
C SER A 67 -22.59 -7.19 6.76
N GLY A 68 -23.05 -8.40 7.07
CA GLY A 68 -23.69 -9.31 6.13
C GLY A 68 -22.84 -9.72 4.92
N GLU A 69 -23.45 -9.70 3.72
CA GLU A 69 -22.84 -10.14 2.47
C GLU A 69 -21.64 -9.29 2.01
N MET A 70 -21.42 -8.11 2.60
CA MET A 70 -20.29 -7.23 2.27
C MET A 70 -18.94 -7.70 2.83
N GLY A 71 -18.94 -8.73 3.68
CA GLY A 71 -17.73 -9.43 4.09
C GLY A 71 -17.83 -10.16 5.41
N GLU A 72 -18.73 -9.73 6.32
CA GLU A 72 -18.92 -10.34 7.63
C GLU A 72 -19.24 -11.84 7.52
N ASP A 73 -20.29 -12.19 6.76
CA ASP A 73 -20.79 -13.58 6.71
C ASP A 73 -19.72 -14.53 6.19
N LEU A 74 -19.03 -14.14 5.11
CA LEU A 74 -17.97 -14.92 4.52
C LEU A 74 -16.81 -15.10 5.51
N SER A 75 -16.33 -14.01 6.10
CA SER A 75 -15.16 -14.01 6.98
C SER A 75 -15.40 -14.87 8.22
N ARG A 76 -16.56 -14.71 8.87
CA ARG A 76 -16.95 -15.54 10.02
C ARG A 76 -17.14 -17.00 9.64
N SER A 77 -17.76 -17.29 8.49
CA SER A 77 -17.96 -18.68 8.02
C SER A 77 -16.64 -19.42 7.76
N MET A 78 -15.57 -18.67 7.50
CA MET A 78 -14.22 -19.21 7.27
C MET A 78 -13.35 -19.23 8.54
N GLY A 79 -13.88 -18.79 9.68
CA GLY A 79 -13.19 -18.83 10.97
C GLY A 79 -12.21 -17.69 11.22
N PHE A 80 -12.27 -16.60 10.46
CA PHE A 80 -11.44 -15.42 10.72
C PHE A 80 -11.99 -14.59 11.87
N ASN A 81 -11.09 -14.04 12.69
CA ASN A 81 -11.42 -12.95 13.60
C ASN A 81 -11.89 -11.76 12.76
N THR A 82 -13.13 -11.32 12.98
CA THR A 82 -13.81 -10.36 12.12
C THR A 82 -14.38 -9.22 12.95
N GLN A 83 -14.00 -7.99 12.64
CA GLN A 83 -14.59 -6.76 13.17
C GLN A 83 -15.48 -6.10 12.12
N VAL A 84 -16.73 -5.84 12.51
CA VAL A 84 -17.67 -5.09 11.68
C VAL A 84 -17.54 -3.60 11.98
N VAL A 85 -17.00 -2.83 11.03
CA VAL A 85 -16.74 -1.40 11.17
C VAL A 85 -17.84 -0.51 10.59
N TYR A 86 -18.74 -1.10 9.79
CA TYR A 86 -19.87 -0.41 9.16
C TYR A 86 -21.09 -1.33 9.09
N GLN A 87 -22.27 -0.79 9.41
CA GLN A 87 -23.54 -1.51 9.37
C GLN A 87 -24.31 -1.09 8.12
N THR A 88 -24.77 -2.07 7.35
CA THR A 88 -25.49 -1.90 6.09
C THR A 88 -26.96 -2.23 6.28
N ASP A 89 -27.80 -1.80 5.34
CA ASP A 89 -29.11 -2.43 5.16
C ASP A 89 -28.91 -3.89 4.73
N PRO A 90 -29.50 -4.89 5.43
CA PRO A 90 -29.32 -6.31 5.11
C PRO A 90 -29.99 -6.73 3.80
N ASP A 91 -31.01 -6.00 3.34
CA ASP A 91 -31.78 -6.36 2.15
C ASP A 91 -31.16 -5.78 0.87
N GLN A 92 -30.50 -4.63 0.96
CA GLN A 92 -29.94 -3.93 -0.20
C GLN A 92 -28.70 -3.09 0.15
N THR A 93 -27.60 -3.37 -0.56
CA THR A 93 -26.36 -2.58 -0.47
C THR A 93 -26.12 -1.78 -1.75
N GLU A 94 -25.55 -0.59 -1.62
CA GLU A 94 -25.27 0.34 -2.71
C GLU A 94 -23.79 0.76 -2.77
N ALA A 95 -23.46 1.56 -3.79
CA ALA A 95 -22.11 2.14 -3.95
C ALA A 95 -21.63 2.89 -2.70
N ILE A 96 -22.53 3.63 -2.05
CA ILE A 96 -22.23 4.40 -0.84
C ILE A 96 -21.81 3.52 0.34
N ASP A 97 -22.31 2.28 0.42
CA ASP A 97 -21.90 1.35 1.47
C ASP A 97 -20.45 0.91 1.29
N SER A 98 -20.01 0.73 0.04
CA SER A 98 -18.59 0.45 -0.25
C SER A 98 -17.70 1.64 0.13
N GLN A 99 -18.15 2.87 -0.15
CA GLN A 99 -17.43 4.11 0.20
C GLN A 99 -17.34 4.31 1.73
N ASN A 100 -18.46 4.16 2.44
CA ASN A 100 -18.52 4.27 3.89
C ASN A 100 -17.68 3.19 4.58
N THR A 101 -17.70 1.97 4.05
CA THR A 101 -16.82 0.90 4.54
C THR A 101 -15.36 1.29 4.34
N ALA A 102 -14.97 1.76 3.16
CA ALA A 102 -13.59 2.20 2.89
C ALA A 102 -13.13 3.28 3.86
N ALA A 103 -13.98 4.29 4.14
CA ALA A 103 -13.66 5.34 5.11
C ALA A 103 -13.42 4.77 6.51
N LYS A 104 -14.25 3.80 6.94
CA LYS A 104 -14.09 3.13 8.23
C LYS A 104 -12.86 2.23 8.31
N LEU A 105 -12.40 1.68 7.20
CA LEU A 105 -11.14 0.93 7.14
C LEU A 105 -9.93 1.85 7.28
N LEU A 106 -9.99 3.06 6.73
CA LEU A 106 -8.96 4.09 6.97
C LEU A 106 -8.91 4.50 8.44
N ASP A 107 -10.07 4.77 9.06
CA ASP A 107 -10.18 5.06 10.50
C ASP A 107 -9.57 3.94 11.35
N ALA A 108 -9.73 2.68 10.94
CA ALA A 108 -9.19 1.50 11.62
C ALA A 108 -7.69 1.24 11.35
N GLN A 109 -7.06 2.02 10.46
CA GLN A 109 -5.65 1.92 10.06
C GLN A 109 -5.28 0.48 9.62
N VAL A 110 -6.07 -0.08 8.70
CA VAL A 110 -5.78 -1.40 8.13
C VAL A 110 -4.48 -1.39 7.33
N ASP A 111 -3.79 -2.54 7.29
CA ASP A 111 -2.52 -2.70 6.57
C ASP A 111 -2.73 -2.80 5.05
N LEU A 112 -3.88 -3.33 4.62
CA LEU A 112 -4.26 -3.51 3.22
C LEU A 112 -5.78 -3.50 3.08
N ILE A 113 -6.31 -2.91 2.01
CA ILE A 113 -7.72 -3.10 1.61
C ILE A 113 -7.80 -4.11 0.46
N LEU A 114 -8.36 -5.28 0.74
CA LEU A 114 -8.78 -6.26 -0.27
C LEU A 114 -10.23 -6.01 -0.64
N PHE A 115 -10.53 -5.80 -1.92
CA PHE A 115 -11.91 -5.55 -2.35
C PHE A 115 -12.34 -6.43 -3.52
N ALA A 116 -13.59 -6.87 -3.54
CA ALA A 116 -14.15 -7.71 -4.58
C ALA A 116 -15.23 -6.95 -5.35
N GLY A 117 -14.98 -6.71 -6.65
CA GLY A 117 -15.85 -5.87 -7.45
C GLY A 117 -15.52 -5.85 -8.95
N GLY A 118 -16.10 -4.87 -9.64
CA GLY A 118 -15.72 -4.46 -11.00
C GLY A 118 -15.24 -3.01 -11.02
N ASP A 119 -14.99 -2.43 -12.20
CA ASP A 119 -14.43 -1.07 -12.31
C ASP A 119 -15.22 0.00 -11.54
N GLY A 120 -16.56 -0.08 -11.52
CA GLY A 120 -17.40 0.78 -10.67
C GLY A 120 -17.06 0.71 -9.17
N THR A 121 -16.78 -0.49 -8.65
CA THR A 121 -16.32 -0.66 -7.27
C THR A 121 -14.93 -0.08 -7.05
N ALA A 122 -14.01 -0.25 -8.00
CA ALA A 122 -12.67 0.33 -7.90
C ALA A 122 -12.71 1.87 -7.83
N ARG A 123 -13.60 2.52 -8.60
CA ARG A 123 -13.84 3.97 -8.50
C ARG A 123 -14.34 4.38 -7.13
N ASN A 124 -15.35 3.68 -6.61
CA ASN A 124 -15.89 3.96 -5.28
C ASN A 124 -14.81 3.86 -4.19
N ILE A 125 -13.90 2.89 -4.29
CA ILE A 125 -12.78 2.78 -3.36
C ILE A 125 -11.78 3.92 -3.56
N TYR A 126 -11.43 4.25 -4.81
CA TYR A 126 -10.52 5.35 -5.11
C TYR A 126 -11.00 6.69 -4.55
N ASP A 127 -12.30 7.01 -4.67
CA ASP A 127 -12.87 8.27 -4.20
C ASP A 127 -12.63 8.53 -2.70
N ILE A 128 -12.39 7.47 -1.93
CA ILE A 128 -12.18 7.52 -0.48
C ILE A 128 -10.73 7.27 -0.10
N VAL A 129 -10.11 6.26 -0.70
CA VAL A 129 -8.78 5.79 -0.34
C VAL A 129 -7.67 6.58 -1.02
N ALA A 130 -7.85 6.91 -2.30
CA ALA A 130 -6.82 7.45 -3.18
C ALA A 130 -5.48 6.70 -3.02
N ASP A 131 -4.45 7.36 -2.49
CA ASP A 131 -3.11 6.83 -2.26
C ASP A 131 -2.83 6.50 -0.79
N GLN A 132 -3.78 6.58 0.15
CA GLN A 132 -3.50 6.49 1.60
C GLN A 132 -3.11 5.10 2.09
N VAL A 133 -3.71 4.04 1.54
CA VAL A 133 -3.39 2.64 1.85
C VAL A 133 -3.32 1.82 0.57
N ALA A 134 -2.51 0.76 0.58
CA ALA A 134 -2.46 -0.16 -0.54
C ALA A 134 -3.80 -0.88 -0.70
N VAL A 135 -4.20 -1.12 -1.96
CA VAL A 135 -5.45 -1.78 -2.30
C VAL A 135 -5.19 -2.94 -3.25
N LEU A 136 -5.97 -4.02 -3.14
CA LEU A 136 -5.88 -5.16 -4.04
C LEU A 136 -7.27 -5.63 -4.43
N GLY A 137 -7.54 -5.64 -5.74
CA GLY A 137 -8.82 -6.08 -6.28
C GLY A 137 -8.89 -7.60 -6.51
N VAL A 138 -9.92 -8.24 -5.97
CA VAL A 138 -10.39 -9.58 -6.34
C VAL A 138 -11.34 -9.44 -7.54
N PRO A 139 -11.01 -10.02 -8.71
CA PRO A 139 -11.79 -9.77 -9.93
C PRO A 139 -13.17 -10.44 -9.89
N ALA A 140 -14.20 -9.70 -9.47
CA ALA A 140 -15.59 -10.18 -9.39
C ALA A 140 -16.43 -9.80 -10.62
N GLY A 141 -16.14 -8.66 -11.24
CA GLY A 141 -16.81 -8.17 -12.45
C GLY A 141 -16.54 -8.99 -13.71
N CYS A 142 -17.29 -8.68 -14.77
CA CYS A 142 -17.26 -9.45 -16.02
C CYS A 142 -16.30 -8.88 -17.08
N LYS A 143 -15.90 -7.61 -16.95
CA LYS A 143 -15.01 -6.90 -17.87
C LYS A 143 -14.26 -5.82 -17.08
N ILE A 144 -13.15 -6.23 -16.46
CA ILE A 144 -12.33 -5.37 -15.61
C ILE A 144 -11.23 -4.75 -16.49
N HIS A 145 -11.12 -3.44 -16.45
CA HIS A 145 -10.13 -2.67 -17.19
C HIS A 145 -9.15 -1.92 -16.29
N SER A 146 -9.50 -1.71 -15.02
CA SER A 146 -8.61 -1.09 -14.04
C SER A 146 -7.43 -2.02 -13.72
N GLY A 147 -6.23 -1.43 -13.57
CA GLY A 147 -5.00 -2.15 -13.25
C GLY A 147 -4.90 -2.59 -11.79
N VAL A 148 -5.90 -2.26 -10.96
CA VAL A 148 -5.89 -2.49 -9.50
C VAL A 148 -6.30 -3.90 -9.07
N TYR A 149 -6.59 -4.78 -10.04
CA TYR A 149 -7.03 -6.15 -9.80
C TYR A 149 -5.92 -7.17 -10.00
N ALA A 150 -5.92 -8.20 -9.17
CA ALA A 150 -5.14 -9.40 -9.44
C ALA A 150 -5.69 -10.13 -10.67
N ILE A 151 -4.82 -10.92 -11.32
CA ILE A 151 -5.18 -11.73 -12.50
C ILE A 151 -6.30 -12.73 -12.17
N THR A 152 -6.27 -13.32 -10.97
CA THR A 152 -7.29 -14.25 -10.49
C THR A 152 -7.59 -14.02 -9.01
N PRO A 153 -8.75 -14.47 -8.48
CA PRO A 153 -9.03 -14.39 -7.05
C PRO A 153 -7.97 -15.09 -6.18
N LYS A 154 -7.48 -16.26 -6.60
CA LYS A 154 -6.40 -16.97 -5.90
C LYS A 154 -5.10 -16.17 -5.90
N SER A 155 -4.75 -15.54 -7.02
CA SER A 155 -3.57 -14.67 -7.11
C SER A 155 -3.67 -13.47 -6.14
N ALA A 156 -4.87 -12.92 -5.93
CA ALA A 156 -5.07 -11.88 -4.92
C ALA A 156 -4.74 -12.43 -3.51
N GLY A 157 -5.33 -13.58 -3.15
CA GLY A 157 -5.07 -14.26 -1.88
C GLY A 157 -3.59 -14.57 -1.65
N ARG A 158 -2.88 -15.01 -2.69
CA ARG A 158 -1.44 -15.28 -2.63
C ARG A 158 -0.62 -14.02 -2.32
N VAL A 159 -0.93 -12.88 -2.92
CA VAL A 159 -0.23 -11.62 -2.63
C VAL A 159 -0.47 -11.20 -1.18
N VAL A 160 -1.70 -11.33 -0.66
CA VAL A 160 -2.00 -11.06 0.76
C VAL A 160 -1.19 -12.00 1.66
N LYS A 161 -1.11 -13.29 1.32
CA LYS A 161 -0.31 -14.28 2.05
C LYS A 161 1.17 -13.87 2.12
N MET A 162 1.75 -13.45 1.00
CA MET A 162 3.15 -12.99 0.94
C MET A 162 3.40 -11.81 1.90
N LEU A 163 2.50 -10.82 1.93
CA LEU A 163 2.59 -9.68 2.85
C LEU A 163 2.56 -10.12 4.32
N ILE A 164 1.64 -11.02 4.69
CA ILE A 164 1.51 -11.53 6.06
C ILE A 164 2.78 -12.30 6.48
N GLN A 165 3.39 -13.03 5.55
CA GLN A 165 4.60 -13.82 5.79
C GLN A 165 5.89 -12.98 5.79
N GLY A 166 5.80 -11.66 5.56
CA GLY A 166 6.97 -10.78 5.48
C GLY A 166 7.83 -11.00 4.22
N GLU A 167 7.25 -11.58 3.18
CA GLU A 167 7.88 -11.65 1.87
C GLU A 167 7.87 -10.27 1.19
N ILE A 168 8.83 -10.05 0.29
CA ILE A 168 8.91 -8.80 -0.45
C ILE A 168 7.85 -8.81 -1.55
N VAL A 169 7.00 -7.79 -1.54
CA VAL A 169 5.90 -7.61 -2.49
C VAL A 169 6.09 -6.27 -3.18
N SER A 170 6.08 -6.25 -4.51
CA SER A 170 6.22 -5.00 -5.28
C SER A 170 5.01 -4.10 -5.05
N LEU A 171 5.24 -2.81 -4.90
CA LEU A 171 4.21 -1.79 -4.81
C LEU A 171 4.26 -0.94 -6.08
N SER A 172 3.16 -0.88 -6.81
CA SER A 172 3.06 -0.10 -8.04
C SER A 172 1.80 0.76 -8.03
N GLU A 173 1.87 1.93 -8.64
CA GLU A 173 0.68 2.70 -8.99
C GLU A 173 -0.02 2.02 -10.17
N ALA A 174 -1.35 1.90 -10.08
CA ALA A 174 -2.14 1.31 -11.13
C ALA A 174 -3.39 2.13 -11.42
N GLU A 175 -3.67 2.30 -12.72
CA GLU A 175 -4.80 3.08 -13.22
C GLU A 175 -6.14 2.48 -12.76
N VAL A 176 -6.98 3.34 -12.22
CA VAL A 176 -8.41 3.14 -12.08
C VAL A 176 -9.07 3.69 -13.34
N LYS A 177 -9.89 2.86 -13.99
CA LYS A 177 -10.59 3.24 -15.22
C LYS A 177 -12.06 3.47 -14.97
N ASP A 178 -12.57 4.54 -15.57
CA ASP A 178 -14.00 4.78 -15.66
C ASP A 178 -14.54 4.29 -17.00
N ILE A 179 -15.61 3.51 -16.94
CA ILE A 179 -16.31 3.01 -18.10
C ILE A 179 -17.71 3.57 -18.04
N ASP A 180 -18.05 4.34 -19.05
CA ASP A 180 -19.42 4.78 -19.29
C ASP A 180 -20.26 3.55 -19.68
N GLU A 181 -20.92 2.94 -18.69
CA GLU A 181 -21.70 1.71 -18.89
C GLU A 181 -22.86 1.89 -19.88
N ASP A 182 -23.39 3.11 -20.06
CA ASP A 182 -24.42 3.42 -21.05
C ASP A 182 -23.86 3.34 -22.48
N LYS A 183 -22.70 3.96 -22.73
CA LYS A 183 -22.00 3.84 -24.01
C LYS A 183 -21.50 2.42 -24.24
N PHE A 184 -21.09 1.74 -23.18
CA PHE A 184 -20.68 0.35 -23.22
C PHE A 184 -21.83 -0.57 -23.64
N ARG A 185 -23.03 -0.32 -23.13
CA ARG A 185 -24.25 -1.02 -23.56
C ARG A 185 -24.55 -0.84 -25.04
N GLN A 186 -24.23 0.32 -25.60
CA GLN A 186 -24.31 0.63 -27.04
C GLN A 186 -23.14 0.06 -27.86
N GLY A 187 -22.22 -0.71 -27.25
CA GLY A 187 -21.08 -1.33 -27.94
C GLY A 187 -19.87 -0.41 -28.13
N LYS A 188 -19.87 0.78 -27.54
CA LYS A 188 -18.74 1.72 -27.59
C LYS A 188 -17.92 1.59 -26.30
N VAL A 189 -16.70 1.06 -26.41
CA VAL A 189 -15.76 1.00 -25.28
C VAL A 189 -14.99 2.31 -25.23
N ASN A 190 -15.22 3.11 -24.19
CA ASN A 190 -14.44 4.31 -23.92
C ASN A 190 -14.01 4.28 -22.45
N ALA A 191 -12.92 3.56 -22.18
CA ALA A 191 -12.31 3.51 -20.86
C ALA A 191 -11.47 4.78 -20.68
N LYS A 192 -11.83 5.61 -19.70
CA LYS A 192 -11.12 6.84 -19.37
C LYS A 192 -10.29 6.66 -18.11
N TYR A 193 -9.15 7.33 -18.06
CA TYR A 193 -8.38 7.47 -16.82
C TYR A 193 -9.26 8.17 -15.76
N TYR A 194 -9.31 7.59 -14.57
CA TYR A 194 -10.04 8.15 -13.42
C TYR A 194 -9.08 8.61 -12.31
N GLY A 195 -8.05 7.81 -12.05
CA GLY A 195 -7.05 8.06 -11.02
C GLY A 195 -6.11 6.87 -10.85
N GLU A 196 -5.30 6.88 -9.81
CA GLU A 196 -4.33 5.82 -9.51
C GLU A 196 -4.44 5.40 -8.04
N MET A 197 -4.24 4.10 -7.78
CA MET A 197 -4.12 3.57 -6.43
C MET A 197 -2.84 2.76 -6.31
N ARG A 198 -2.31 2.64 -5.10
CA ARG A 198 -1.14 1.81 -4.80
C ARG A 198 -1.55 0.35 -4.68
N VAL A 199 -0.96 -0.53 -5.48
CA VAL A 199 -1.38 -1.92 -5.61
C VAL A 199 -0.19 -2.86 -5.36
N PRO A 200 -0.30 -3.79 -4.40
CA PRO A 200 0.70 -4.80 -4.21
C PRO A 200 0.61 -5.87 -5.29
N THR A 201 1.76 -6.30 -5.81
CA THR A 201 1.86 -7.37 -6.80
C THR A 201 2.99 -8.33 -6.46
N GLU A 202 2.92 -9.57 -6.96
CA GLU A 202 4.04 -10.51 -6.85
C GLU A 202 5.35 -9.83 -7.27
N LEU A 203 6.45 -10.12 -6.59
CA LEU A 203 7.73 -9.43 -6.76
C LEU A 203 8.14 -9.38 -8.24
N ARG A 204 8.24 -8.15 -8.76
CA ARG A 204 8.79 -7.87 -10.09
C ARG A 204 10.15 -7.21 -9.93
N TYR A 205 11.10 -7.65 -10.75
CA TYR A 205 12.32 -6.90 -10.98
C TYR A 205 12.05 -6.01 -12.19
N ILE A 206 12.09 -4.68 -12.01
CA ILE A 206 12.06 -3.77 -13.15
C ILE A 206 13.38 -4.00 -13.87
N GLN A 207 13.28 -4.58 -15.07
CA GLN A 207 14.45 -4.96 -15.84
C GLN A 207 15.12 -3.67 -16.33
N ALA A 208 16.14 -3.21 -15.61
CA ALA A 208 16.99 -2.12 -16.07
C ALA A 208 17.56 -2.52 -17.44
N VAL A 209 17.18 -1.77 -18.47
CA VAL A 209 17.50 -2.07 -19.86
C VAL A 209 19.01 -1.93 -20.03
N LYS A 210 19.65 -3.01 -20.52
CA LYS A 210 21.08 -3.16 -20.90
C LYS A 210 22.05 -3.47 -19.76
N MET A 211 22.18 -4.76 -19.46
CA MET A 211 23.36 -5.59 -19.73
C MET A 211 23.07 -6.98 -19.16
N GLY A 212 23.36 -8.04 -19.91
CA GLY A 212 23.13 -9.43 -19.49
C GLY A 212 24.07 -9.87 -18.37
N GLY A 213 23.97 -9.25 -17.21
CA GLY A 213 24.79 -9.49 -16.03
C GLY A 213 24.01 -9.19 -14.75
N LYS A 214 24.43 -9.84 -13.67
CA LYS A 214 23.95 -9.66 -12.29
C LYS A 214 23.67 -8.18 -11.99
N GLU A 215 22.50 -7.88 -11.41
CA GLU A 215 22.11 -6.54 -10.97
C GLU A 215 23.27 -5.91 -10.16
N SER A 216 23.79 -4.78 -10.63
CA SER A 216 24.88 -4.08 -9.95
C SER A 216 24.29 -3.26 -8.82
N GLU A 217 24.69 -3.56 -7.58
CA GLU A 217 24.19 -2.85 -6.40
C GLU A 217 24.39 -1.33 -6.52
N ASN A 218 25.49 -0.89 -7.14
CA ASN A 218 25.72 0.54 -7.39
C ASN A 218 24.71 1.16 -8.35
N LEU A 219 24.26 0.44 -9.39
CA LEU A 219 23.23 0.96 -10.29
C LEU A 219 21.89 1.12 -9.56
N VAL A 220 21.55 0.17 -8.69
CA VAL A 220 20.34 0.27 -7.86
C VAL A 220 20.42 1.47 -6.91
N LEU A 221 21.58 1.75 -6.32
CA LEU A 221 21.75 2.92 -5.46
C LEU A 221 21.63 4.25 -6.23
N ILE A 222 22.12 4.31 -7.47
CA ILE A 222 21.94 5.47 -8.36
C ILE A 222 20.45 5.64 -8.70
N ASP A 223 19.74 4.55 -8.98
CA ASP A 223 18.31 4.58 -9.27
C ASP A 223 17.48 5.05 -8.04
N ILE A 224 17.84 4.60 -6.83
CA ILE A 224 17.27 5.10 -5.57
C ILE A 224 17.55 6.60 -5.42
N ALA A 225 18.77 7.04 -5.70
CA ALA A 225 19.13 8.45 -5.62
C ALA A 225 18.30 9.30 -6.60
N ALA A 226 18.17 8.86 -7.86
CA ALA A 226 17.35 9.54 -8.85
C ALA A 226 15.90 9.71 -8.39
N GLN A 227 15.30 8.69 -7.75
CA GLN A 227 13.94 8.76 -7.20
C GLN A 227 13.81 9.81 -6.09
N ILE A 228 14.79 9.89 -5.18
CA ILE A 228 14.76 10.85 -4.07
C ILE A 228 15.04 12.28 -4.59
N ILE A 229 15.92 12.44 -5.57
CA ILE A 229 16.22 13.73 -6.19
C ILE A 229 15.01 14.27 -6.97
N GLU A 230 14.30 13.44 -7.73
CA GLU A 230 13.03 13.80 -8.39
C GLU A 230 12.01 14.27 -7.35
N MET A 231 11.87 13.54 -6.23
CA MET A 231 10.98 13.94 -5.13
C MET A 231 11.37 15.29 -4.50
N MET A 232 12.67 15.59 -4.34
CA MET A 232 13.14 16.89 -3.86
C MET A 232 12.82 18.03 -4.84
N GLN A 233 12.87 17.77 -6.15
CA GLN A 233 12.53 18.75 -7.18
C GLN A 233 11.05 19.11 -7.17
N GLU A 234 10.19 18.12 -6.93
CA GLU A 234 8.74 18.31 -6.81
C GLU A 234 8.33 19.03 -5.52
N LEU A 235 9.20 19.01 -4.50
CA LEU A 235 8.94 19.56 -3.16
C LEU A 235 10.03 20.56 -2.72
N PRO A 236 10.20 21.70 -3.41
CA PRO A 236 11.32 22.61 -3.19
C PRO A 236 11.32 23.28 -1.80
N GLU A 237 10.16 23.40 -1.16
CA GLU A 237 10.00 23.99 0.17
C GLU A 237 10.10 22.96 1.30
N THR A 238 10.29 21.67 0.99
CA THR A 238 10.36 20.60 1.99
C THR A 238 11.79 20.43 2.49
N VAL A 239 11.95 20.27 3.81
CA VAL A 239 13.21 19.85 4.41
C VAL A 239 13.34 18.32 4.34
N PHE A 240 14.41 17.85 3.70
CA PHE A 240 14.77 16.45 3.67
C PHE A 240 15.80 16.20 4.76
N VAL A 241 15.37 15.47 5.79
CA VAL A 241 16.22 14.95 6.86
C VAL A 241 16.90 13.70 6.32
N MET A 242 18.19 13.79 6.05
CA MET A 242 19.00 12.74 5.45
C MET A 242 19.67 11.94 6.55
N GLY A 243 19.16 10.73 6.81
CA GLY A 243 19.68 9.86 7.86
C GLY A 243 21.08 9.29 7.57
N SER A 244 21.64 8.58 8.55
CA SER A 244 22.95 7.94 8.43
C SER A 244 22.95 6.75 7.46
N GLY A 245 24.14 6.37 6.98
CA GLY A 245 24.38 5.09 6.30
C GLY A 245 24.68 5.21 4.81
N SER A 246 25.29 4.15 4.27
CA SER A 246 25.88 4.19 2.92
C SER A 246 24.89 4.43 1.79
N THR A 247 23.63 3.98 1.93
CA THR A 247 22.61 4.23 0.90
C THR A 247 22.25 5.72 0.85
N VAL A 248 22.10 6.38 2.01
CA VAL A 248 21.84 7.83 2.05
C VAL A 248 23.06 8.62 1.59
N ALA A 249 24.27 8.17 1.97
CA ALA A 249 25.51 8.76 1.49
C ALA A 249 25.62 8.76 -0.05
N THR A 250 25.17 7.69 -0.74
CA THR A 250 25.13 7.67 -2.20
C THR A 250 24.14 8.71 -2.76
N ILE A 251 22.99 8.91 -2.12
CA ILE A 251 22.03 9.95 -2.54
C ILE A 251 22.67 11.35 -2.43
N MET A 252 23.34 11.63 -1.32
CA MET A 252 24.06 12.89 -1.11
C MET A 252 25.20 13.10 -2.12
N GLN A 253 25.92 12.02 -2.46
CA GLN A 253 26.95 12.05 -3.49
C GLN A 253 26.38 12.40 -4.87
N GLU A 254 25.25 11.81 -5.27
CA GLU A 254 24.59 12.12 -6.55
C GLU A 254 24.03 13.55 -6.59
N LEU A 255 23.64 14.10 -5.44
CA LEU A 255 23.31 15.54 -5.28
C LEU A 255 24.54 16.45 -5.37
N GLY A 256 25.76 15.91 -5.28
CA GLY A 256 27.00 16.68 -5.21
C GLY A 256 27.16 17.44 -3.89
N LEU A 257 26.55 16.94 -2.80
CA LEU A 257 26.59 17.54 -1.47
C LEU A 257 27.51 16.76 -0.52
N ASP A 258 28.08 17.47 0.45
CA ASP A 258 28.81 16.85 1.55
C ASP A 258 27.86 15.99 2.40
N ASN A 259 28.37 14.86 2.93
CA ASN A 259 27.60 13.94 3.76
C ASN A 259 28.35 13.53 5.03
N THR A 260 27.58 13.38 6.11
CA THR A 260 28.01 12.79 7.36
C THR A 260 27.54 11.35 7.47
N LEU A 261 28.44 10.38 7.22
CA LEU A 261 28.08 8.95 7.14
C LEU A 261 27.34 8.41 8.38
N LEU A 262 27.71 8.87 9.57
CA LEU A 262 27.13 8.48 10.87
C LEU A 262 26.29 9.58 11.51
N GLY A 263 26.03 10.65 10.76
CA GLY A 263 25.26 11.82 11.20
C GLY A 263 23.92 11.91 10.51
N VAL A 264 23.24 13.02 10.74
CA VAL A 264 22.01 13.39 10.05
C VAL A 264 22.23 14.76 9.41
N ASP A 265 22.06 14.85 8.09
CA ASP A 265 22.21 16.11 7.36
C ASP A 265 20.83 16.64 6.95
N LEU A 266 20.69 17.95 6.78
CA LEU A 266 19.45 18.60 6.36
C LEU A 266 19.62 19.23 4.98
N VAL A 267 18.73 18.89 4.06
CA VAL A 267 18.74 19.36 2.67
C VAL A 267 17.43 20.06 2.36
N VAL A 268 17.49 21.24 1.73
CA VAL A 268 16.33 21.97 1.21
C VAL A 268 16.65 22.40 -0.21
N ASN A 269 15.73 22.18 -1.15
CA ASN A 269 15.91 22.54 -2.55
C ASN A 269 17.26 22.06 -3.13
N GLN A 270 17.63 20.80 -2.85
CA GLN A 270 18.90 20.19 -3.26
C GLN A 270 20.16 20.94 -2.79
N GLN A 271 20.07 21.69 -1.68
CA GLN A 271 21.19 22.37 -1.04
C GLN A 271 21.31 21.92 0.41
N LEU A 272 22.54 21.67 0.86
CA LEU A 272 22.83 21.34 2.25
C LEU A 272 22.62 22.60 3.11
N VAL A 273 21.65 22.56 4.01
CA VAL A 273 21.34 23.69 4.92
C VAL A 273 21.90 23.47 6.32
N HIS A 274 22.11 22.22 6.72
CA HIS A 274 22.78 21.88 7.97
C HIS A 274 23.49 20.53 7.84
N GLN A 275 24.78 20.50 8.17
CA GLN A 275 25.58 19.26 8.21
C GLN A 275 25.65 18.73 9.64
N ASP A 276 25.57 17.42 9.82
CA ASP A 276 25.67 16.74 11.13
C ASP A 276 24.79 17.39 12.23
N ALA A 277 23.52 17.54 11.91
CA ALA A 277 22.51 18.18 12.75
C ALA A 277 22.25 17.41 14.05
N THR A 278 22.11 18.14 15.15
CA THR A 278 21.67 17.58 16.43
C THR A 278 20.15 17.37 16.44
N GLU A 279 19.63 16.64 17.43
CA GLU A 279 18.19 16.48 17.63
C GLU A 279 17.44 17.82 17.64
N ASN A 280 17.95 18.81 18.38
CA ASN A 280 17.33 20.13 18.49
C ASN A 280 17.34 20.89 17.16
N ASP A 281 18.43 20.76 16.39
CA ASP A 281 18.50 21.36 15.07
C ASP A 281 17.42 20.76 14.17
N ILE A 282 17.35 19.42 14.10
CA ILE A 282 16.34 18.71 13.29
C ILE A 282 14.92 19.14 13.69
N LEU A 283 14.59 19.12 14.99
CA LEU A 283 13.28 19.54 15.52
C LEU A 283 12.89 20.94 15.05
N ASN A 284 13.81 21.91 15.17
CA ASN A 284 13.54 23.28 14.77
C ASN A 284 13.13 23.39 13.29
N TYR A 285 13.73 22.59 12.40
CA TYR A 285 13.37 22.59 10.98
C TYR A 285 12.03 21.88 10.72
N VAL A 286 11.84 20.68 11.28
CA VAL A 286 10.66 19.84 10.96
C VAL A 286 9.35 20.36 11.57
N GLU A 287 9.42 21.15 12.64
CA GLU A 287 8.23 21.81 13.24
C GLU A 287 7.76 23.03 12.44
N GLN A 288 8.66 23.68 11.70
CA GLN A 288 8.38 24.93 11.00
C GLN A 288 8.09 24.74 9.51
N THR A 289 8.51 23.62 8.95
CA THR A 289 8.53 23.37 7.52
C THR A 289 8.03 21.96 7.22
N PRO A 290 7.29 21.73 6.12
CA PRO A 290 7.03 20.39 5.64
C PRO A 290 8.34 19.60 5.56
N SER A 291 8.34 18.36 6.03
CA SER A 291 9.56 17.56 6.14
C SER A 291 9.38 16.15 5.59
N LYS A 292 10.48 15.57 5.12
CA LYS A 292 10.60 14.15 4.77
C LYS A 292 11.87 13.57 5.39
N LEU A 293 11.78 12.36 5.91
CA LEU A 293 12.92 11.64 6.48
C LEU A 293 13.37 10.56 5.51
N VAL A 294 14.57 10.71 4.93
CA VAL A 294 15.19 9.69 4.08
C VAL A 294 16.09 8.82 4.95
N ILE A 295 15.74 7.55 5.09
CA ILE A 295 16.43 6.65 6.02
C ILE A 295 16.64 5.26 5.42
N THR A 296 17.73 4.59 5.79
CA THR A 296 18.02 3.22 5.38
C THR A 296 18.13 2.29 6.58
N LEU A 297 17.94 1.00 6.35
CA LEU A 297 18.08 -0.03 7.38
C LEU A 297 19.55 -0.36 7.66
N ILE A 298 19.85 -0.70 8.92
CA ILE A 298 21.14 -1.30 9.29
C ILE A 298 21.20 -2.73 8.76
N GLY A 299 22.12 -2.99 7.83
CA GLY A 299 22.24 -4.27 7.12
C GLY A 299 22.28 -5.48 8.05
N GLY A 300 21.51 -6.52 7.71
CA GLY A 300 21.40 -7.78 8.46
C GLY A 300 20.64 -7.72 9.79
N GLN A 301 20.45 -6.52 10.37
CA GLN A 301 19.72 -6.31 11.62
C GLN A 301 18.32 -5.72 11.41
N GLY A 302 18.10 -4.97 10.31
CA GLY A 302 16.79 -4.41 9.97
C GLY A 302 16.35 -3.21 10.81
N HIS A 303 17.21 -2.65 11.67
CA HIS A 303 16.86 -1.47 12.46
C HIS A 303 16.77 -0.23 11.56
N LEU A 304 15.69 0.53 11.73
CA LEU A 304 15.49 1.85 11.15
C LEU A 304 15.91 2.95 12.12
N PHE A 305 15.53 2.85 13.40
CA PHE A 305 15.74 3.89 14.41
C PHE A 305 16.54 3.39 15.62
N GLY A 306 17.02 4.33 16.42
CA GLY A 306 17.74 4.11 17.68
C GLY A 306 19.23 3.86 17.52
N ARG A 307 19.58 2.79 16.79
CA ARG A 307 20.98 2.39 16.64
C ARG A 307 21.68 3.20 15.55
N GLY A 308 22.63 4.03 15.96
CA GLY A 308 23.49 4.79 15.04
C GLY A 308 22.87 6.07 14.49
N ASN A 309 21.66 6.44 14.95
CA ASN A 309 20.93 7.63 14.50
C ASN A 309 20.05 8.22 15.62
N GLN A 310 20.60 8.33 16.83
CA GLN A 310 19.88 8.81 18.03
C GLN A 310 19.34 10.25 17.89
N GLN A 311 19.85 11.03 16.94
CA GLN A 311 19.33 12.36 16.60
C GLN A 311 17.87 12.29 16.11
N LEU A 312 17.42 11.13 15.61
CA LEU A 312 16.04 10.87 15.19
C LEU A 312 15.20 10.44 16.41
N SER A 313 15.04 11.35 17.36
CA SER A 313 14.32 11.08 18.61
C SER A 313 12.81 10.90 18.38
N PRO A 314 12.05 10.39 19.38
CA PRO A 314 10.61 10.29 19.29
C PRO A 314 9.91 11.62 18.96
N ALA A 315 10.45 12.75 19.43
CA ALA A 315 9.90 14.07 19.11
C ALA A 315 10.08 14.39 17.62
N VAL A 316 11.27 14.13 17.06
CA VAL A 316 11.56 14.32 15.63
C VAL A 316 10.65 13.44 14.79
N LEU A 317 10.56 12.15 15.10
CA LEU A 317 9.78 11.19 14.32
C LEU A 317 8.29 11.52 14.32
N ARG A 318 7.74 12.00 15.44
CA ARG A 318 6.36 12.49 15.52
C ARG A 318 6.14 13.76 14.71
N ALA A 319 7.08 14.70 14.77
CA ALA A 319 7.00 15.95 14.00
C ALA A 319 7.07 15.71 12.48
N VAL A 320 7.91 14.77 12.03
CA VAL A 320 7.96 14.32 10.63
C VAL A 320 6.66 13.61 10.25
N GLY A 321 6.20 12.69 11.10
CA GLY A 321 5.02 11.85 10.84
C GLY A 321 5.33 10.67 9.93
N ARG A 322 4.70 9.53 10.20
CA ARG A 322 4.98 8.25 9.53
C ARG A 322 4.91 8.31 7.99
N GLN A 323 3.91 9.01 7.46
CA GLN A 323 3.67 9.17 6.02
C GLN A 323 4.81 9.89 5.29
N ASN A 324 5.68 10.59 6.02
CA ASN A 324 6.81 11.33 5.49
C ASN A 324 8.15 10.61 5.68
N ILE A 325 8.13 9.38 6.20
CA ILE A 325 9.32 8.54 6.33
C ILE A 325 9.53 7.79 5.01
N CYS A 326 10.58 8.16 4.29
CA CYS A 326 11.03 7.54 3.06
C CYS A 326 12.13 6.52 3.38
N VAL A 327 11.75 5.24 3.52
CA VAL A 327 12.72 4.16 3.69
C VAL A 327 13.35 3.83 2.34
N VAL A 328 14.68 3.83 2.26
CA VAL A 328 15.47 3.50 1.07
C VAL A 328 16.35 2.29 1.33
N ALA A 329 16.28 1.26 0.48
CA ALA A 329 17.16 0.10 0.56
C ALA A 329 17.13 -0.72 -0.73
N THR A 330 18.22 -1.40 -1.06
CA THR A 330 18.20 -2.35 -2.18
C THR A 330 17.35 -3.59 -1.82
N LYS A 331 16.74 -4.25 -2.82
CA LYS A 331 16.03 -5.52 -2.61
C LYS A 331 16.91 -6.56 -1.92
N SER A 332 18.20 -6.62 -2.27
CA SER A 332 19.19 -7.49 -1.62
C SER A 332 19.34 -7.24 -0.11
N LYS A 333 19.37 -5.96 0.33
CA LYS A 333 19.41 -5.62 1.76
C LYS A 333 18.17 -6.12 2.50
N ILE A 334 16.99 -5.95 1.89
CA ILE A 334 15.72 -6.42 2.47
C ILE A 334 15.68 -7.96 2.51
N GLN A 335 16.07 -8.63 1.42
CA GLN A 335 16.12 -10.10 1.35
C GLN A 335 17.05 -10.70 2.40
N SER A 336 18.14 -10.01 2.77
CA SER A 336 19.05 -10.44 3.83
C SER A 336 18.40 -10.55 5.22
N LEU A 337 17.23 -9.92 5.42
CA LEU A 337 16.46 -10.04 6.66
C LEU A 337 15.76 -11.40 6.78
N GLN A 338 15.65 -12.18 5.69
CA GLN A 338 15.06 -13.51 5.66
C GLN A 338 13.61 -13.54 6.19
N GLY A 339 12.82 -12.55 5.81
CA GLY A 339 11.42 -12.41 6.23
C GLY A 339 11.23 -11.79 7.62
N ARG A 340 12.32 -11.46 8.33
CA ARG A 340 12.22 -10.70 9.58
C ARG A 340 11.81 -9.25 9.28
N PRO A 341 10.85 -8.69 10.04
CA PRO A 341 10.43 -7.31 9.86
C PRO A 341 11.57 -6.32 10.15
N LEU A 342 11.41 -5.09 9.65
CA LEU A 342 12.20 -3.94 10.09
C LEU A 342 11.90 -3.63 11.56
N ILE A 343 12.86 -3.03 12.24
CA ILE A 343 12.78 -2.76 13.68
C ILE A 343 12.76 -1.24 13.90
N SER A 344 11.73 -0.75 14.57
CA SER A 344 11.69 0.60 15.14
C SER A 344 12.16 0.53 16.58
N ASP A 345 13.32 1.10 16.90
CA ASP A 345 13.83 1.19 18.27
C ASP A 345 13.94 2.68 18.63
N SER A 346 12.81 3.39 18.66
CA SER A 346 12.80 4.84 18.89
C SER A 346 13.07 5.21 20.35
N GLY A 347 13.04 4.23 21.26
CA GLY A 347 13.08 4.43 22.70
C GLY A 347 11.71 4.80 23.31
N ASP A 348 10.66 4.84 22.50
CA ASP A 348 9.27 5.10 22.89
C ASP A 348 8.35 4.01 22.31
N MET A 349 7.91 3.08 23.17
CA MET A 349 7.09 1.94 22.76
C MET A 349 5.76 2.35 22.09
N HIS A 350 5.19 3.50 22.47
CA HIS A 350 3.94 3.95 21.88
C HIS A 350 4.17 4.40 20.44
N LEU A 351 5.25 5.15 20.21
CA LEU A 351 5.66 5.55 18.87
C LEU A 351 6.06 4.33 18.02
N ASP A 352 6.77 3.35 18.58
CA ASP A 352 7.14 2.14 17.86
C ASP A 352 5.90 1.36 17.39
N ALA A 353 4.84 1.32 18.20
CA ALA A 353 3.54 0.75 17.80
C ALA A 353 2.84 1.58 16.70
N GLU A 354 2.90 2.91 16.77
CA GLU A 354 2.40 3.82 15.72
C GLU A 354 3.16 3.67 14.38
N LEU A 355 4.43 3.29 14.43
CA LEU A 355 5.30 3.05 13.26
C LEU A 355 5.24 1.61 12.73
N ALA A 356 4.69 0.66 13.48
CA ALA A 356 4.58 -0.75 13.09
C ALA A 356 3.60 -0.98 11.92
N GLY A 357 3.72 -2.10 11.20
CA GLY A 357 2.86 -2.44 10.06
C GLY A 357 3.58 -2.25 8.72
N LEU A 358 2.84 -2.28 7.61
CA LEU A 358 3.48 -2.15 6.29
C LEU A 358 4.01 -0.74 6.02
N ILE A 359 5.19 -0.67 5.42
CA ILE A 359 5.78 0.57 4.91
C ILE A 359 6.30 0.36 3.48
N PRO A 360 6.13 1.33 2.58
CA PRO A 360 6.83 1.34 1.31
C PRO A 360 8.33 1.54 1.52
N VAL A 361 9.14 0.74 0.84
CA VAL A 361 10.59 0.89 0.75
C VAL A 361 10.94 1.16 -0.70
N ILE A 362 11.63 2.28 -0.96
CA ILE A 362 12.15 2.65 -2.27
C ILE A 362 13.37 1.78 -2.56
N THR A 363 13.25 0.95 -3.59
CA THR A 363 14.27 -0.03 -4.00
C THR A 363 14.95 0.30 -5.31
N GLY A 364 14.54 1.38 -5.97
CA GLY A 364 15.07 1.86 -7.25
C GLY A 364 14.24 3.02 -7.78
N TYR A 365 14.46 3.37 -9.05
CA TYR A 365 13.74 4.44 -9.73
C TYR A 365 12.35 3.95 -10.11
N ARG A 366 11.31 4.59 -9.55
CA ARG A 366 9.91 4.16 -9.66
C ARG A 366 9.71 2.68 -9.30
N ASP A 367 10.53 2.19 -8.37
CA ASP A 367 10.51 0.81 -7.87
C ASP A 367 10.38 0.84 -6.35
N GLN A 368 9.30 0.26 -5.85
CA GLN A 368 9.02 0.17 -4.42
C GLN A 368 8.55 -1.22 -4.05
N VAL A 369 8.76 -1.58 -2.79
CA VAL A 369 8.23 -2.80 -2.19
C VAL A 369 7.54 -2.48 -0.88
N LEU A 370 6.49 -3.23 -0.53
CA LEU A 370 5.93 -3.19 0.82
C LEU A 370 6.73 -4.14 1.71
N TYR A 371 7.06 -3.68 2.92
CA TYR A 371 7.75 -4.48 3.91
C TYR A 371 7.26 -4.17 5.33
N PRO A 372 7.18 -5.16 6.24
CA PRO A 372 6.67 -4.92 7.58
C PRO A 372 7.71 -4.26 8.51
N ILE A 373 7.22 -3.36 9.37
CA ILE A 373 7.89 -2.88 10.57
C ILE A 373 7.27 -3.59 11.78
N ALA A 374 8.11 -4.11 12.68
CA ALA A 374 7.70 -4.74 13.92
C ALA A 374 7.17 -3.72 14.93
N GLU A 375 6.26 -4.20 15.77
CA GLU A 375 5.94 -3.57 17.04
C GLU A 375 6.98 -4.07 18.06
N SER A 376 7.75 -3.14 18.62
CA SER A 376 8.91 -3.42 19.48
C SER A 376 8.55 -3.44 20.97
#